data_AF-A0AAE9KQ73-F1
#
_entry.id   AF-A0AAE9KQ73-F1
#
_cell.length_a   1.000
_cell.length_b   1.000
_cell.length_c   1.000
_cell.angle_alpha   90.00
_cell.angle_beta   90.00
_cell.angle_gamma   90.00
#
_symmetry.space_group_name_H-M   'P 1'
#
loop_
_entity.id
_entity.type
_entity.pdbx_description
1 polymer ?
#
loop_
_entity_poly.entity_id
_entity_poly.type
_entity_poly.pdbx_seq_one_letter_code
_entity_poly.pdbx_strand_id
1 'polypeptide(L)'
;MFKDLIKDLDDHSIVEPDIFLDVPFVPSDDRVIDTMLQLAQTGRKDVLYDLGCGDGRIVIAAAKKYHCTSIGVELDPLRVADAMEQAGHAGVEYLVDFVEEDLFTADFSQATIVTLYLMDTINAILRPRLLQELRPGARIVSHAFDMGDWEADEILHVGGIKIYKWIVPAQVAGEWEWEGLDGTDYRLQLKQRYQDVSGKIWMNGKPALLTDLYLSGDCLELSAQADESSPVISSHLYFDHQELLSVEEVEAED
;
A
#
# COMPACT_ATOMS: atom_id res chain seq x y z
N MET A 1 5.20 -48.70 -49.43
CA MET A 1 5.97 -47.45 -49.45
C MET A 1 5.16 -46.35 -48.76
N PHE A 2 4.79 -46.55 -47.48
CA PHE A 2 4.16 -45.55 -46.61
C PHE A 2 4.17 -46.12 -45.18
N LYS A 3 5.35 -46.16 -44.56
CA LYS A 3 5.52 -46.50 -43.14
C LYS A 3 6.47 -45.55 -42.39
N ASP A 4 6.91 -44.48 -43.04
CA ASP A 4 7.96 -43.59 -42.52
C ASP A 4 7.49 -42.14 -42.34
N LEU A 5 6.17 -41.89 -42.26
CA LEU A 5 5.62 -40.55 -41.99
C LEU A 5 5.04 -40.43 -40.57
N ILE A 6 5.66 -41.11 -39.61
CA ILE A 6 5.46 -40.92 -38.16
C ILE A 6 6.84 -41.00 -37.50
N LYS A 7 7.69 -40.02 -37.80
CA LYS A 7 9.00 -39.84 -37.16
C LYS A 7 9.31 -38.39 -36.79
N ASP A 8 8.28 -37.53 -36.78
CA ASP A 8 8.40 -36.09 -36.55
C ASP A 8 7.55 -35.63 -35.35
N LEU A 9 7.58 -36.35 -34.21
CA LEU A 9 6.80 -35.97 -33.02
C LEU A 9 7.54 -35.94 -31.68
N ASP A 10 8.87 -36.09 -31.65
CA ASP A 10 9.62 -36.11 -30.38
C ASP A 10 10.91 -35.26 -30.40
N ASP A 11 10.90 -34.07 -31.01
CA ASP A 11 12.04 -33.13 -30.84
C ASP A 11 11.64 -31.65 -30.94
N HIS A 12 10.67 -31.27 -30.11
CA HIS A 12 10.64 -29.91 -29.59
C HIS A 12 10.78 -30.03 -28.08
N SER A 13 12.03 -30.16 -27.64
CA SER A 13 12.44 -29.68 -26.34
C SER A 13 12.08 -28.19 -26.27
N ILE A 14 10.85 -27.92 -25.82
CA ILE A 14 10.48 -26.62 -25.30
C ILE A 14 11.44 -26.40 -24.14
N VAL A 15 12.44 -25.57 -24.38
CA VAL A 15 13.29 -25.03 -23.32
C VAL A 15 12.36 -24.13 -22.54
N GLU A 16 11.67 -24.67 -21.53
CA GLU A 16 11.17 -23.86 -20.42
C GLU A 16 12.41 -23.18 -19.84
N PRO A 17 12.53 -21.84 -19.85
CA PRO A 17 13.49 -21.22 -18.97
C PRO A 17 13.04 -21.61 -17.56
N ASP A 18 13.94 -22.23 -16.79
CA ASP A 18 13.76 -22.46 -15.35
C ASP A 18 13.61 -21.08 -14.66
N ILE A 19 12.43 -20.45 -14.78
CA ILE A 19 12.03 -19.31 -13.97
C ILE A 19 11.70 -19.92 -12.61
N PHE A 20 12.69 -19.92 -11.72
CA PHE A 20 12.47 -20.21 -10.31
C PHE A 20 11.59 -19.10 -9.74
N LEU A 21 10.28 -19.32 -9.73
CA LEU A 21 9.33 -18.43 -9.07
C LEU A 21 9.52 -18.59 -7.55
N ASP A 22 9.83 -17.48 -6.87
CA ASP A 22 10.02 -17.46 -5.42
C ASP A 22 8.71 -17.74 -4.65
N VAL A 23 7.55 -17.65 -5.32
CA VAL A 23 6.21 -17.87 -4.75
C VAL A 23 5.38 -18.76 -5.69
N PRO A 24 4.76 -19.86 -5.19
CA PRO A 24 3.86 -20.68 -6.00
C PRO A 24 2.52 -19.99 -6.27
N PHE A 25 1.95 -20.18 -7.46
CA PHE A 25 0.61 -19.65 -7.77
C PHE A 25 -0.49 -20.38 -6.96
N VAL A 26 -1.12 -19.64 -6.04
CA VAL A 26 -2.34 -20.04 -5.34
C VAL A 26 -3.36 -18.92 -5.49
N PRO A 27 -4.56 -19.19 -6.00
CA PRO A 27 -5.55 -18.14 -6.21
C PRO A 27 -6.29 -17.73 -4.93
N SER A 28 -6.53 -16.42 -4.76
CA SER A 28 -7.46 -15.89 -3.76
C SER A 28 -8.92 -16.19 -4.12
N ASP A 29 -9.75 -16.57 -3.14
CA ASP A 29 -11.20 -16.75 -3.31
C ASP A 29 -11.91 -15.40 -3.51
N ASP A 30 -12.98 -15.37 -4.30
CA ASP A 30 -13.74 -14.14 -4.60
C ASP A 30 -14.18 -13.38 -3.35
N ARG A 31 -14.55 -14.08 -2.26
CA ARG A 31 -14.95 -13.43 -1.00
C ARG A 31 -13.78 -12.72 -0.31
N VAL A 32 -12.60 -13.30 -0.42
CA VAL A 32 -11.37 -12.71 0.11
C VAL A 32 -11.03 -11.47 -0.69
N ILE A 33 -11.06 -11.56 -2.03
CA ILE A 33 -10.79 -10.42 -2.93
C ILE A 33 -11.76 -9.27 -2.64
N ASP A 34 -13.05 -9.58 -2.53
CA ASP A 34 -14.06 -8.58 -2.20
C ASP A 34 -13.77 -7.88 -0.87
N THR A 35 -13.33 -8.64 0.14
CA THR A 35 -12.95 -8.08 1.44
C THR A 35 -11.70 -7.23 1.33
N MET A 36 -10.67 -7.69 0.60
CA MET A 36 -9.44 -6.92 0.39
C MET A 36 -9.74 -5.56 -0.25
N LEU A 37 -10.54 -5.54 -1.31
CA LEU A 37 -10.89 -4.31 -2.02
C LEU A 37 -11.77 -3.38 -1.18
N GLN A 38 -12.67 -3.91 -0.34
CA GLN A 38 -13.46 -3.13 0.62
C GLN A 38 -12.59 -2.54 1.72
N LEU A 39 -11.68 -3.34 2.29
CA LEU A 39 -10.74 -2.92 3.34
C LEU A 39 -9.81 -1.82 2.83
N ALA A 40 -9.33 -1.95 1.58
CA ALA A 40 -8.57 -0.91 0.88
C ALA A 40 -9.39 0.36 0.59
N GLN A 41 -10.71 0.32 0.77
CA GLN A 41 -11.65 1.38 0.37
C GLN A 41 -11.47 1.74 -1.12
N THR A 42 -11.39 0.73 -1.97
CA THR A 42 -11.12 0.90 -3.41
C THR A 42 -12.20 1.76 -4.07
N GLY A 43 -11.79 2.75 -4.86
CA GLY A 43 -12.69 3.62 -5.62
C GLY A 43 -12.18 3.94 -7.02
N ARG A 44 -13.02 4.61 -7.80
CA ARG A 44 -12.74 4.95 -9.21
C ARG A 44 -11.52 5.89 -9.41
N LYS A 45 -11.12 6.62 -8.38
CA LYS A 45 -9.95 7.52 -8.42
C LYS A 45 -8.64 6.80 -8.11
N ASP A 46 -8.72 5.55 -7.69
CA ASP A 46 -7.54 4.77 -7.35
C ASP A 46 -6.82 4.25 -8.59
N VAL A 47 -5.52 4.02 -8.40
CA VAL A 47 -4.69 3.22 -9.29
C VAL A 47 -4.20 2.05 -8.45
N LEU A 48 -4.74 0.87 -8.72
CA LEU A 48 -4.42 -0.35 -7.97
C LEU A 48 -3.30 -1.11 -8.67
N TYR A 49 -2.28 -1.50 -7.93
CA TYR A 49 -1.26 -2.44 -8.38
C TYR A 49 -1.40 -3.76 -7.64
N ASP A 50 -1.38 -4.88 -8.36
CA ASP A 50 -1.32 -6.22 -7.77
C ASP A 50 0.06 -6.81 -8.07
N LEU A 51 0.90 -6.97 -7.05
CA LEU A 51 2.29 -7.41 -7.22
C LEU A 51 2.36 -8.93 -7.07
N GLY A 52 2.64 -9.63 -8.18
CA GLY A 52 2.44 -11.07 -8.31
C GLY A 52 0.98 -11.40 -8.63
N CYS A 53 0.43 -10.78 -9.68
CA CYS A 53 -1.01 -10.80 -9.95
C CYS A 53 -1.54 -12.15 -10.46
N GLY A 54 -0.66 -13.06 -10.88
CA GLY A 54 -1.02 -14.36 -11.43
C GLY A 54 -2.04 -14.24 -12.57
N ASP A 55 -3.25 -14.76 -12.35
CA ASP A 55 -4.31 -14.79 -13.34
C ASP A 55 -5.14 -13.48 -13.42
N GLY A 56 -4.71 -12.43 -12.73
CA GLY A 56 -5.27 -11.08 -12.81
C GLY A 56 -6.58 -10.89 -12.05
N ARG A 57 -7.06 -11.89 -11.30
CA ARG A 57 -8.39 -11.85 -10.67
C ARG A 57 -8.64 -10.63 -9.77
N ILE A 58 -7.62 -10.11 -9.07
CA ILE A 58 -7.78 -8.96 -8.17
C ILE A 58 -7.94 -7.67 -8.98
N VAL A 59 -7.05 -7.41 -9.95
CA VAL A 59 -7.13 -6.22 -10.81
C VAL A 59 -8.40 -6.21 -11.66
N ILE A 60 -8.80 -7.39 -12.17
CA ILE A 60 -10.06 -7.56 -12.90
C ILE A 60 -11.26 -7.27 -11.99
N ALA A 61 -11.29 -7.80 -10.77
CA ALA A 61 -12.37 -7.53 -9.81
C ALA A 61 -12.45 -6.04 -9.44
N ALA A 62 -11.30 -5.39 -9.22
CA ALA A 62 -11.22 -3.96 -8.92
C ALA A 62 -11.78 -3.11 -10.07
N ALA A 63 -11.37 -3.39 -11.30
CA ALA A 63 -11.87 -2.70 -12.48
C ALA A 63 -13.37 -2.93 -12.71
N LYS A 64 -13.85 -4.17 -12.58
CA LYS A 64 -15.28 -4.51 -12.78
C LYS A 64 -16.20 -3.87 -11.75
N LYS A 65 -15.81 -3.89 -10.47
CA LYS A 65 -16.68 -3.50 -9.35
C LYS A 65 -16.57 -2.03 -8.98
N TYR A 66 -15.37 -1.47 -9.08
CA TYR A 66 -15.08 -0.11 -8.61
C TYR A 66 -14.69 0.86 -9.73
N HIS A 67 -14.58 0.38 -10.98
CA HIS A 67 -14.05 1.15 -12.11
C HIS A 67 -12.68 1.76 -11.82
N CYS A 68 -11.87 1.04 -11.02
CA CYS A 68 -10.51 1.39 -10.68
C CYS A 68 -9.60 1.13 -11.88
N THR A 69 -8.65 2.03 -12.15
CA THR A 69 -7.53 1.71 -13.05
C THR A 69 -6.65 0.70 -12.31
N SER A 70 -6.28 -0.41 -12.94
CA SER A 70 -5.57 -1.48 -12.24
C SER A 70 -4.46 -2.09 -13.09
N ILE A 71 -3.31 -2.36 -12.48
CA ILE A 71 -2.12 -2.87 -13.14
C ILE A 71 -1.68 -4.14 -12.42
N GLY A 72 -1.62 -5.25 -13.14
CA GLY A 72 -1.06 -6.50 -12.64
C GLY A 72 0.42 -6.61 -12.98
N VAL A 73 1.27 -6.90 -12.00
CA VAL A 73 2.70 -7.20 -12.23
C VAL A 73 2.91 -8.69 -12.02
N GLU A 74 3.44 -9.37 -13.02
CA GLU A 74 3.64 -10.82 -12.99
C GLU A 74 4.91 -11.21 -13.77
N LEU A 75 5.68 -12.16 -13.25
CA LEU A 75 6.94 -12.58 -13.85
C LEU A 75 6.75 -13.71 -14.87
N ASP A 76 5.72 -14.55 -14.68
CA ASP A 76 5.41 -15.65 -15.60
C ASP A 76 4.63 -15.16 -16.83
N PRO A 77 5.22 -15.19 -18.05
CA PRO A 77 4.55 -14.74 -19.27
C PRO A 77 3.28 -15.53 -19.60
N LEU A 78 3.18 -16.80 -19.18
CA LEU A 78 1.96 -17.59 -19.37
C LEU A 78 0.82 -17.08 -18.49
N ARG A 79 1.13 -16.62 -17.27
CA ARG A 79 0.15 -16.02 -16.37
C ARG A 79 -0.30 -14.66 -16.85
N VAL A 80 0.60 -13.84 -17.37
CA VAL A 80 0.25 -12.58 -18.05
C VAL A 80 -0.73 -12.83 -19.20
N ALA A 81 -0.46 -13.83 -20.05
CA ALA A 81 -1.36 -14.19 -21.15
C ALA A 81 -2.74 -14.64 -20.65
N ASP A 82 -2.80 -15.52 -19.64
CA ASP A 82 -4.05 -15.95 -18.99
C ASP A 82 -4.85 -14.77 -18.42
N ALA A 83 -4.14 -13.81 -17.80
CA ALA A 83 -4.74 -12.64 -17.17
C ALA A 83 -5.31 -11.65 -18.21
N MET A 84 -4.59 -11.43 -19.31
CA MET A 84 -5.07 -10.62 -20.44
C MET A 84 -6.32 -11.23 -21.08
N GLU A 85 -6.37 -12.55 -21.29
CA GLU A 85 -7.55 -13.23 -21.82
C GLU A 85 -8.75 -13.07 -20.87
N GLN A 86 -8.54 -13.23 -19.56
CA GLN A 86 -9.59 -13.06 -18.57
C GLN A 86 -10.10 -11.62 -18.47
N ALA A 87 -9.22 -10.62 -18.58
CA ALA A 87 -9.60 -9.22 -18.64
C ALA A 87 -10.48 -8.93 -19.85
N GLY A 88 -10.14 -9.49 -21.02
CA GLY A 88 -10.94 -9.41 -22.24
C GLY A 88 -12.31 -10.10 -22.12
N HIS A 89 -12.35 -11.32 -21.55
CA HIS A 89 -13.62 -12.00 -21.26
C HIS A 89 -14.50 -11.23 -20.26
N ALA A 90 -13.88 -10.53 -19.32
CA ALA A 90 -14.56 -9.66 -18.36
C ALA A 90 -14.99 -8.31 -18.95
N GLY A 91 -14.47 -7.92 -20.11
CA GLY A 91 -14.74 -6.65 -20.77
C GLY A 91 -14.18 -5.44 -20.00
N VAL A 92 -13.00 -5.58 -19.38
CA VAL A 92 -12.33 -4.53 -18.59
C VAL A 92 -10.93 -4.17 -19.08
N GLU A 93 -10.56 -4.62 -20.27
CA GLU A 93 -9.25 -4.36 -20.90
C GLU A 93 -8.94 -2.87 -21.12
N TYR A 94 -9.92 -1.98 -21.00
CA TYR A 94 -9.73 -0.52 -21.06
C TYR A 94 -9.38 0.12 -19.71
N LEU A 95 -9.43 -0.65 -18.61
CA LEU A 95 -9.09 -0.21 -17.25
C LEU A 95 -7.95 -1.03 -16.64
N VAL A 96 -7.63 -2.18 -17.23
CA VAL A 96 -6.64 -3.13 -16.72
C VAL A 96 -5.47 -3.24 -17.69
N ASP A 97 -4.26 -3.15 -17.16
CA ASP A 97 -3.03 -3.47 -17.88
C ASP A 97 -2.22 -4.53 -17.12
N PHE A 98 -1.32 -5.21 -17.82
CA PHE A 98 -0.44 -6.23 -17.25
C PHE A 98 1.00 -5.99 -17.68
N VAL A 99 1.90 -6.05 -16.70
CA VAL A 99 3.33 -5.84 -16.88
C VAL A 99 4.06 -7.14 -16.57
N GLU A 100 4.73 -7.69 -17.59
CA GLU A 100 5.64 -8.83 -17.43
C GLU A 100 6.97 -8.35 -16.84
N GLU A 101 7.08 -8.32 -15.51
CA GLU A 101 8.27 -7.84 -14.80
C GLU A 101 8.40 -8.49 -13.42
N ASP A 102 9.62 -8.50 -12.89
CA ASP A 102 9.89 -8.80 -11.49
C ASP A 102 9.30 -7.71 -10.59
N LEU A 103 8.47 -8.10 -9.61
CA LEU A 103 7.91 -7.19 -8.61
C LEU A 103 8.98 -6.43 -7.81
N PHE A 104 10.21 -6.96 -7.73
CA PHE A 104 11.34 -6.30 -7.07
C PHE A 104 12.01 -5.22 -7.93
N THR A 105 11.65 -5.07 -9.21
CA THR A 105 12.14 -3.99 -10.08
C THR A 105 11.05 -3.11 -10.66
N ALA A 106 9.81 -3.63 -10.77
CA ALA A 106 8.68 -2.89 -11.34
C ALA A 106 8.42 -1.55 -10.64
N ASP A 107 8.09 -0.51 -11.42
CA ASP A 107 7.69 0.81 -10.91
C ASP A 107 6.20 0.81 -10.55
N PHE A 108 5.95 0.94 -9.25
CA PHE A 108 4.60 1.07 -8.68
C PHE A 108 4.41 2.41 -7.95
N SER A 109 5.23 3.42 -8.23
CA SER A 109 5.18 4.74 -7.57
C SER A 109 3.85 5.51 -7.79
N GLN A 110 3.09 5.15 -8.82
CA GLN A 110 1.77 5.73 -9.10
C GLN A 110 0.64 5.04 -8.34
N ALA A 111 0.90 3.91 -7.67
CA ALA A 111 -0.13 3.16 -6.97
C ALA A 111 -0.70 3.96 -5.80
N THR A 112 -2.03 4.02 -5.72
CA THR A 112 -2.75 4.46 -4.51
C THR A 112 -3.20 3.28 -3.65
N ILE A 113 -3.26 2.09 -4.26
CA ILE A 113 -3.50 0.81 -3.61
C ILE A 113 -2.48 -0.21 -4.12
N VAL A 114 -1.87 -0.98 -3.23
CA VAL A 114 -1.13 -2.18 -3.57
C VAL A 114 -1.82 -3.40 -2.94
N THR A 115 -2.03 -4.45 -3.72
CA THR A 115 -2.48 -5.76 -3.22
C THR A 115 -1.37 -6.79 -3.32
N LEU A 116 -1.32 -7.69 -2.33
CA LEU A 116 -0.29 -8.71 -2.19
C LEU A 116 -0.90 -10.06 -1.83
N TYR A 117 -0.45 -11.12 -2.50
CA TYR A 117 -0.60 -12.50 -2.01
C TYR A 117 0.69 -13.29 -2.28
N LEU A 118 1.72 -13.00 -1.50
CA LEU A 118 3.08 -13.52 -1.67
C LEU A 118 3.44 -14.48 -0.54
N MET A 119 4.31 -14.07 0.38
CA MET A 119 4.69 -14.74 1.64
C MET A 119 5.24 -13.69 2.61
N ASP A 120 5.26 -13.95 3.92
CA ASP A 120 5.77 -13.01 4.94
C ASP A 120 7.22 -12.55 4.64
N THR A 121 8.09 -13.48 4.20
CA THR A 121 9.49 -13.18 3.88
C THR A 121 9.64 -12.28 2.66
N ILE A 122 8.79 -12.48 1.64
CA ILE A 122 8.79 -11.68 0.42
C ILE A 122 8.25 -10.28 0.72
N ASN A 123 7.16 -10.20 1.48
CA ASN A 123 6.61 -8.93 1.96
C ASN A 123 7.65 -8.12 2.75
N ALA A 124 8.41 -8.76 3.63
CA ALA A 124 9.46 -8.10 4.41
C ALA A 124 10.62 -7.58 3.54
N ILE A 125 10.98 -8.28 2.46
CA ILE A 125 12.01 -7.82 1.49
C ILE A 125 11.47 -6.65 0.65
N LEU A 126 10.18 -6.66 0.30
CA LEU A 126 9.54 -5.63 -0.52
C LEU A 126 9.23 -4.35 0.26
N ARG A 127 8.96 -4.46 1.57
CA ARG A 127 8.56 -3.36 2.47
C ARG A 127 9.40 -2.08 2.35
N PRO A 128 10.76 -2.11 2.28
CA PRO A 128 11.54 -0.89 2.09
C PRO A 128 11.20 -0.13 0.80
N ARG A 129 10.91 -0.85 -0.30
CA ARG A 129 10.48 -0.23 -1.56
C ARG A 129 9.08 0.35 -1.44
N LEU A 130 8.15 -0.38 -0.82
CA LEU A 130 6.79 0.10 -0.56
C LEU A 130 6.80 1.44 0.20
N LEU A 131 7.62 1.55 1.25
CA LEU A 131 7.75 2.78 2.04
C LEU A 131 8.49 3.91 1.30
N GLN A 132 9.31 3.59 0.31
CA GLN A 132 10.10 4.57 -0.44
C GLN A 132 9.36 5.12 -1.66
N GLU A 133 8.66 4.27 -2.40
CA GLU A 133 8.10 4.59 -3.71
C GLU A 133 6.64 5.01 -3.66
N LEU A 134 5.88 4.49 -2.68
CA LEU A 134 4.49 4.87 -2.52
C LEU A 134 4.39 6.22 -1.81
N ARG A 135 3.38 7.00 -2.23
CA ARG A 135 3.05 8.26 -1.56
C ARG A 135 2.45 7.98 -0.19
N PRO A 136 2.63 8.89 0.79
CA PRO A 136 1.88 8.84 2.03
C PRO A 136 0.37 8.74 1.76
N GLY A 137 -0.32 7.90 2.53
CA GLY A 137 -1.74 7.62 2.37
C GLY A 137 -2.08 6.50 1.38
N ALA A 138 -1.11 6.02 0.58
CA ALA A 138 -1.29 4.80 -0.21
C ALA A 138 -1.61 3.63 0.71
N ARG A 139 -2.56 2.77 0.30
CA ARG A 139 -2.99 1.62 1.10
C ARG A 139 -2.38 0.34 0.55
N ILE A 140 -1.91 -0.52 1.44
CA ILE A 140 -1.39 -1.83 1.07
C ILE A 140 -2.27 -2.87 1.74
N VAL A 141 -2.78 -3.84 0.97
CA VAL A 141 -3.63 -4.92 1.48
C VAL A 141 -3.02 -6.27 1.13
N SER A 142 -2.71 -7.07 2.17
CA SER A 142 -2.07 -8.37 2.02
C SER A 142 -3.00 -9.50 2.43
N HIS A 143 -3.06 -10.54 1.61
CA HIS A 143 -3.77 -11.78 1.86
C HIS A 143 -2.89 -12.74 2.67
N ALA A 144 -3.37 -13.14 3.86
CA ALA A 144 -2.79 -14.13 4.77
C ALA A 144 -1.44 -13.79 5.43
N PHE A 145 -0.63 -12.96 4.80
CA PHE A 145 0.77 -12.70 5.19
C PHE A 145 0.98 -11.28 5.71
N ASP A 146 1.79 -11.15 6.76
CA ASP A 146 2.13 -9.87 7.38
C ASP A 146 3.34 -9.20 6.70
N MET A 147 3.84 -8.11 7.30
CA MET A 147 5.07 -7.42 6.88
C MET A 147 6.09 -7.37 8.01
N GLY A 148 6.23 -8.43 8.80
CA GLY A 148 7.20 -8.52 9.89
C GLY A 148 6.96 -7.48 10.99
N ASP A 149 7.96 -6.62 11.24
CA ASP A 149 7.93 -5.62 12.30
C ASP A 149 7.15 -4.34 12.00
N TRP A 150 6.54 -4.24 10.82
CA TRP A 150 5.58 -3.18 10.51
C TRP A 150 4.17 -3.67 10.83
N GLU A 151 3.66 -3.24 11.98
CA GLU A 151 2.31 -3.58 12.43
C GLU A 151 1.24 -3.02 11.49
N ALA A 152 0.20 -3.81 11.24
CA ALA A 152 -0.91 -3.42 10.38
C ALA A 152 -1.83 -2.42 11.09
N ASP A 153 -2.32 -1.44 10.33
CA ASP A 153 -3.31 -0.47 10.81
C ASP A 153 -4.69 -1.12 11.01
N GLU A 154 -5.01 -2.15 10.22
CA GLU A 154 -6.24 -2.91 10.36
C GLU A 154 -6.03 -4.39 9.98
N ILE A 155 -6.70 -5.28 10.72
CA ILE A 155 -6.68 -6.72 10.48
C ILE A 155 -8.11 -7.26 10.47
N LEU A 156 -8.52 -7.86 9.35
CA LEU A 156 -9.80 -8.55 9.21
C LEU A 156 -9.60 -10.07 9.14
N HIS A 157 -10.62 -10.82 9.55
CA HIS A 157 -10.65 -12.28 9.47
C HIS A 157 -11.80 -12.75 8.58
N VAL A 158 -11.47 -13.47 7.51
CA VAL A 158 -12.46 -14.02 6.55
C VAL A 158 -12.18 -15.49 6.33
N GLY A 159 -13.12 -16.36 6.70
CA GLY A 159 -12.98 -17.80 6.48
C GLY A 159 -11.76 -18.43 7.15
N GLY A 160 -11.27 -17.86 8.26
CA GLY A 160 -10.05 -18.29 8.94
C GLY A 160 -8.75 -17.69 8.38
N ILE A 161 -8.84 -16.86 7.34
CA ILE A 161 -7.72 -16.15 6.74
C ILE A 161 -7.66 -14.72 7.26
N LYS A 162 -6.46 -14.24 7.56
CA LYS A 162 -6.21 -12.83 7.93
C LYS A 162 -6.00 -11.99 6.69
N ILE A 163 -6.63 -10.82 6.65
CA ILE A 163 -6.37 -9.78 5.67
C ILE A 163 -5.83 -8.58 6.42
N TYR A 164 -4.63 -8.16 6.05
CA TYR A 164 -3.93 -7.05 6.69
C TYR A 164 -4.00 -5.82 5.81
N LYS A 165 -4.07 -4.65 6.45
CA LYS A 165 -4.00 -3.35 5.80
C LYS A 165 -2.96 -2.49 6.47
N TRP A 166 -2.16 -1.83 5.64
CA TRP A 166 -1.27 -0.74 6.04
C TRP A 166 -1.60 0.52 5.25
N ILE A 167 -1.33 1.66 5.86
CA ILE A 167 -1.35 2.98 5.24
C ILE A 167 0.09 3.48 5.27
N VAL A 168 0.66 3.81 4.11
CA VAL A 168 2.04 4.30 4.01
C VAL A 168 2.13 5.63 4.77
N PRO A 169 2.93 5.73 5.84
CA PRO A 169 3.04 6.96 6.63
C PRO A 169 4.04 7.94 5.98
N ALA A 170 3.78 9.24 6.10
CA ALA A 170 4.75 10.27 5.77
C ALA A 170 5.98 10.20 6.69
N GLN A 171 7.12 10.71 6.24
CA GLN A 171 8.35 10.76 7.02
C GLN A 171 8.40 12.03 7.87
N VAL A 172 7.94 11.91 9.11
CA VAL A 172 7.80 13.04 10.04
C VAL A 172 8.92 13.11 11.08
N ALA A 173 9.86 12.15 11.11
CA ALA A 173 11.01 12.24 12.01
C ALA A 173 11.85 13.49 11.72
N GLY A 174 12.11 14.30 12.75
CA GLY A 174 12.84 15.55 12.59
C GLY A 174 12.38 16.64 13.54
N GLU A 175 12.70 17.87 13.17
CA GLU A 175 12.27 19.08 13.87
C GLU A 175 11.39 19.91 12.92
N TRP A 176 10.26 20.36 13.44
CA TRP A 176 9.26 21.13 12.71
C TRP A 176 8.94 22.39 13.49
N GLU A 177 8.79 23.51 12.79
CA GLU A 177 8.44 24.80 13.38
C GLU A 177 7.32 25.44 12.54
N TRP A 178 6.33 26.02 13.21
CA TRP A 178 5.26 26.78 12.58
C TRP A 178 4.71 27.84 13.54
N GLU A 179 4.05 28.85 12.98
CA GLU A 179 3.33 29.88 13.75
C GLU A 179 1.83 29.55 13.71
N GLY A 180 1.19 29.50 14.89
CA GLY A 180 -0.23 29.23 15.02
C GLY A 180 -1.11 30.44 14.69
N LEU A 181 -2.43 30.23 14.59
CA LEU A 181 -3.37 31.31 14.26
C LEU A 181 -3.45 32.38 15.36
N ASP A 182 -3.16 31.99 16.60
CA ASP A 182 -3.08 32.87 17.77
C ASP A 182 -1.71 33.60 17.90
N GLY A 183 -0.79 33.37 16.95
CA GLY A 183 0.57 33.89 16.96
C GLY A 183 1.53 33.11 17.87
N THR A 184 1.16 31.92 18.33
CA THR A 184 2.05 31.05 19.10
C THR A 184 3.11 30.43 18.20
N ASP A 185 4.38 30.56 18.58
CA ASP A 185 5.48 29.87 17.92
C ASP A 185 5.55 28.41 18.42
N TYR A 186 5.29 27.46 17.53
CA TYR A 186 5.41 26.03 17.82
C TYR A 186 6.74 25.48 17.33
N ARG A 187 7.32 24.60 18.14
CA ARG A 187 8.41 23.72 17.73
C ARG A 187 8.10 22.30 18.16
N LEU A 188 8.23 21.35 17.25
CA LEU A 188 7.97 19.92 17.47
C LEU A 188 9.22 19.12 17.11
N GLN A 189 9.62 18.20 17.99
CA GLN A 189 10.69 17.24 17.72
C GLN A 189 10.13 15.83 17.75
N LEU A 190 10.27 15.09 16.66
CA LEU A 190 9.67 13.78 16.46
C LEU A 190 10.72 12.68 16.27
N LYS A 191 10.41 11.52 16.83
CA LYS A 191 10.95 10.22 16.46
C LYS A 191 9.84 9.40 15.85
N GLN A 192 10.20 8.59 14.87
CA GLN A 192 9.25 7.79 14.11
C GLN A 192 9.79 6.39 13.87
N ARG A 193 8.89 5.42 13.91
CA ARG A 193 9.07 4.10 13.29
C ARG A 193 7.75 3.75 12.60
N TYR A 194 7.73 3.78 11.28
CA TYR A 194 6.49 3.61 10.50
C TYR A 194 5.41 4.62 10.96
N GLN A 195 4.20 4.18 11.29
CA GLN A 195 3.15 5.03 11.83
C GLN A 195 3.34 5.36 13.34
N ASP A 196 4.21 4.64 14.05
CA ASP A 196 4.46 4.90 15.47
C ASP A 196 5.34 6.14 15.62
N VAL A 197 4.76 7.18 16.23
CA VAL A 197 5.40 8.47 16.46
C VAL A 197 5.47 8.81 17.94
N SER A 198 6.54 9.51 18.31
CA SER A 198 6.71 10.07 19.66
C SER A 198 7.51 11.35 19.59
N GLY A 199 7.33 12.25 20.54
CA GLY A 199 8.00 13.54 20.46
C GLY A 199 7.88 14.44 21.67
N LYS A 200 8.35 15.67 21.46
CA LYS A 200 8.26 16.77 22.41
C LYS A 200 7.85 18.02 21.65
N ILE A 201 7.07 18.86 22.30
CA ILE A 201 6.60 20.13 21.74
C ILE A 201 7.00 21.30 22.64
N TRP A 202 7.23 22.45 22.02
CA TRP A 202 7.47 23.73 22.66
C TRP A 202 6.50 24.76 22.09
N MET A 203 6.00 25.64 22.96
CA MET A 203 5.16 26.78 22.62
C MET A 203 5.86 28.05 23.10
N ASN A 204 6.08 29.02 22.22
CA ASN A 204 6.78 30.27 22.51
C ASN A 204 8.14 30.03 23.20
N GLY A 205 8.87 29.03 22.70
CA GLY A 205 10.19 28.62 23.19
C GLY A 205 10.20 27.84 24.52
N LYS A 206 9.06 27.60 25.15
CA LYS A 206 8.95 26.85 26.42
C LYS A 206 8.42 25.43 26.18
N PRO A 207 8.92 24.41 26.90
CA PRO A 207 8.36 23.06 26.81
C PRO A 207 6.86 23.08 27.13
N ALA A 208 6.08 22.39 26.32
CA ALA A 208 4.63 22.22 26.47
C ALA A 208 4.27 20.73 26.59
N LEU A 209 3.03 20.45 26.95
CA LEU A 209 2.50 19.09 27.06
C LEU A 209 1.93 18.66 25.72
N LEU A 210 2.43 17.54 25.19
CA LEU A 210 1.87 16.86 24.03
C LEU A 210 0.95 15.76 24.55
N THR A 211 -0.37 15.92 24.39
CA THR A 211 -1.37 15.00 24.95
C THR A 211 -1.74 13.89 23.98
N ASP A 212 -1.78 14.22 22.69
CA ASP A 212 -2.11 13.29 21.62
C ASP A 212 -1.13 13.47 20.47
N LEU A 213 -0.78 12.34 19.83
CA LEU A 213 0.09 12.30 18.67
C LEU A 213 -0.22 11.04 17.86
N TYR A 214 -0.78 11.22 16.68
CA TYR A 214 -1.19 10.13 15.80
C TYR A 214 -0.78 10.43 14.37
N LEU A 215 -0.24 9.44 13.66
CA LEU A 215 0.16 9.55 12.26
C LEU A 215 -0.64 8.56 11.44
N SER A 216 -1.32 9.05 10.40
CA SER A 216 -1.99 8.22 9.40
C SER A 216 -1.80 8.82 8.02
N GLY A 217 -1.19 8.05 7.13
CA GLY A 217 -0.90 8.55 5.78
C GLY A 217 -0.03 9.79 5.79
N ASP A 218 -0.52 10.85 5.17
CA ASP A 218 0.09 12.18 5.12
C ASP A 218 -0.23 13.07 6.34
N CYS A 219 -1.15 12.67 7.21
CA CYS A 219 -1.64 13.50 8.31
C CYS A 219 -1.02 13.10 9.65
N LEU A 220 -0.34 14.04 10.29
CA LEU A 220 0.04 13.97 11.70
C LEU A 220 -0.94 14.82 12.52
N GLU A 221 -1.75 14.16 13.32
CA GLU A 221 -2.66 14.79 14.28
C GLU A 221 -1.94 14.92 15.62
N LEU A 222 -2.00 16.11 16.20
CA LEU A 222 -1.46 16.35 17.53
C LEU A 222 -2.35 17.27 18.35
N SER A 223 -2.28 17.09 19.66
CA SER A 223 -2.90 17.97 20.64
C SER A 223 -1.88 18.41 21.67
N ALA A 224 -1.83 19.71 21.94
CA ALA A 224 -0.88 20.28 22.87
C ALA A 224 -1.48 21.36 23.76
N GLN A 225 -0.91 21.52 24.95
CA GLN A 225 -1.27 22.57 25.90
C GLN A 225 -0.01 23.10 26.61
N ALA A 226 0.02 24.40 26.91
CA ALA A 226 1.19 25.01 27.53
C ALA A 226 1.50 24.42 28.94
N ASP A 227 0.44 24.11 29.69
CA ASP A 227 0.48 23.43 30.99
C ASP A 227 -0.87 22.72 31.26
N GLU A 228 -0.99 22.00 32.39
CA GLU A 228 -2.20 21.24 32.77
C GLU A 228 -3.47 22.08 32.95
N SER A 229 -3.34 23.40 33.04
CA SER A 229 -4.46 24.33 33.21
C SER A 229 -4.81 25.11 31.95
N SER A 230 -4.00 24.95 30.90
CA SER A 230 -4.16 25.66 29.63
C SER A 230 -5.15 24.93 28.71
N PRO A 231 -5.85 25.65 27.82
CA PRO A 231 -6.68 25.01 26.82
C PRO A 231 -5.83 24.12 25.89
N VAL A 232 -6.43 23.01 25.45
CA VAL A 232 -5.84 22.11 24.46
C VAL A 232 -6.02 22.74 23.09
N ILE A 233 -4.95 22.74 22.31
CA ILE A 233 -4.94 23.15 20.90
C ILE A 233 -4.62 21.91 20.07
N SER A 234 -5.51 21.59 19.15
CA SER A 234 -5.33 20.48 18.22
C SER A 234 -4.89 21.01 16.86
N SER A 235 -3.96 20.30 16.22
CA SER A 235 -3.44 20.65 14.91
C SER A 235 -3.27 19.41 14.05
N HIS A 236 -3.59 19.55 12.77
CA HIS A 236 -3.31 18.57 11.74
C HIS A 236 -2.18 19.10 10.86
N LEU A 237 -1.08 18.37 10.79
CA LEU A 237 0.07 18.69 9.95
C LEU A 237 0.05 17.73 8.76
N TYR A 238 0.02 18.28 7.55
CA TYR A 238 -0.02 17.50 6.32
C TYR A 238 1.35 17.47 5.66
N PHE A 239 1.80 16.27 5.30
CA PHE A 239 3.13 16.03 4.76
C PHE A 239 3.11 15.37 3.38
N ASP A 240 4.01 15.79 2.51
CA ASP A 240 4.39 15.01 1.32
C ASP A 240 5.82 14.50 1.50
N HIS A 241 5.95 13.18 1.66
CA HIS A 241 7.18 12.53 2.08
C HIS A 241 7.80 13.16 3.34
N GLN A 242 8.85 13.97 3.19
CA GLN A 242 9.58 14.64 4.27
C GLN A 242 9.43 16.17 4.23
N GLU A 243 8.37 16.67 3.60
CA GLU A 243 8.05 18.09 3.49
C GLU A 243 6.71 18.38 4.18
N LEU A 244 6.70 19.36 5.10
CA LEU A 244 5.48 19.87 5.72
C LEU A 244 4.79 20.82 4.74
N LEU A 245 3.61 20.44 4.26
CA LEU A 245 2.85 21.21 3.26
C LEU A 245 1.94 22.26 3.90
N SER A 246 1.22 21.87 4.95
CA SER A 246 0.27 22.74 5.62
C SER A 246 0.06 22.32 7.08
N VAL A 247 -0.41 23.28 7.86
CA VAL A 247 -0.87 23.09 9.23
C VAL A 247 -2.29 23.64 9.32
N GLU A 248 -3.21 22.83 9.84
CA GLU A 248 -4.59 23.22 10.11
C GLU A 248 -4.84 23.12 11.62
N GLU A 249 -5.19 24.24 12.25
CA GLU A 249 -5.63 24.24 13.64
C GLU A 249 -7.11 23.86 13.72
N VAL A 250 -7.43 22.90 14.56
CA VAL A 250 -8.78 22.42 14.78
C VAL A 250 -9.32 23.09 16.03
N GLU A 251 -10.38 23.89 15.88
CA GLU A 251 -11.11 24.41 17.03
C GLU A 251 -11.74 23.23 17.78
N ALA A 252 -11.61 23.21 19.11
CA ALA A 252 -12.24 22.19 19.93
C ALA A 252 -13.76 22.19 19.65
N GLU A 253 -14.32 21.06 19.20
CA GLU A 253 -15.76 20.88 19.16
C GLU A 253 -16.30 20.89 20.60
N ASP A 254 -17.12 21.90 20.93
CA ASP A 254 -17.86 22.03 22.20
C ASP A 254 -18.88 20.90 22.45
#